data_AF-A0A3D4IKQ1-F1
#
_entry.id   AF-A0A3D4IKQ1-F1
#
_cell.length_a   1.000
_cell.length_b   1.000
_cell.length_c   1.000
_cell.angle_alpha   90.00
_cell.angle_beta   90.00
_cell.angle_gamma   90.00
#
_symmetry.space_group_name_H-M   'P 1'
#
loop_
_entity.id
_entity.type
_entity.pdbx_description
1 polymer ?
#
loop_
_entity_poly.entity_id
_entity_poly.type
_entity_poly.pdbx_seq_one_letter_code
_entity_poly.pdbx_strand_id
1 'polypeptide(L)'
;MKEYNFYIYILTNWNNKVMYIGVTNNLERRLYEHKNKLVKGFTKKYNLNKLVYYEHTTDVHVALAREKEIKKWRREKKNNLVVTMNPEWKDLSLDWQVEKISPVGRNDKPNTSVISKERSD
;
A
#
# COMPACT_ATOMS: atom_id res chain seq x y z
N MET A 1 -25.19 12.05 -9.29
CA MET A 1 -24.12 11.80 -10.30
C MET A 1 -23.22 10.69 -9.76
N LYS A 2 -22.76 9.76 -10.60
CA LYS A 2 -21.77 8.76 -10.16
C LYS A 2 -20.40 9.42 -10.10
N GLU A 3 -19.78 9.42 -8.93
CA GLU A 3 -18.38 9.80 -8.76
C GLU A 3 -17.50 8.59 -9.11
N TYR A 4 -16.56 8.80 -10.03
CA TYR A 4 -15.55 7.81 -10.36
C TYR A 4 -14.27 8.16 -9.63
N ASN A 5 -13.57 7.15 -9.10
CA ASN A 5 -12.30 7.32 -8.43
C ASN A 5 -11.23 6.59 -9.24
N PHE A 6 -10.17 7.31 -9.61
CA PHE A 6 -9.00 6.75 -10.28
C PHE A 6 -7.75 7.13 -9.50
N TYR A 7 -6.84 6.17 -9.41
CA TYR A 7 -5.58 6.32 -8.70
C TYR A 7 -4.43 6.01 -9.63
N ILE A 8 -3.49 6.95 -9.74
CA ILE A 8 -2.17 6.71 -10.31
C ILE A 8 -1.27 6.32 -9.14
N TYR A 9 -0.49 5.25 -9.26
CA TYR A 9 0.33 4.79 -8.14
C TYR A 9 1.70 4.29 -8.58
N ILE A 10 2.66 4.34 -7.66
CA ILE A 10 3.99 3.78 -7.84
C ILE A 10 4.25 2.72 -6.76
N LEU A 11 4.49 1.49 -7.22
CA LEU A 11 5.02 0.41 -6.40
C LEU A 11 6.50 0.24 -6.60
N THR A 12 7.19 -0.20 -5.55
CA THR A 12 8.59 -0.59 -5.65
C THR A 12 8.88 -1.85 -4.84
N ASN A 13 10.11 -2.38 -4.97
CA ASN A 13 10.61 -3.48 -4.16
C ASN A 13 11.28 -2.95 -2.88
N TRP A 14 11.65 -3.84 -1.97
CA TRP A 14 12.21 -3.50 -0.65
C TRP A 14 13.42 -2.54 -0.69
N ASN A 15 14.24 -2.61 -1.73
CA ASN A 15 15.43 -1.75 -1.93
C ASN A 15 15.19 -0.54 -2.87
N ASN A 16 13.94 -0.26 -3.22
CA ASN A 16 13.50 0.87 -4.06
C ASN A 16 14.08 0.90 -5.50
N LYS A 17 14.75 -0.14 -5.99
CA LYS A 17 15.45 -0.13 -7.30
C LYS A 17 14.50 -0.27 -8.48
N VAL A 18 13.44 -1.08 -8.36
CA VAL A 18 12.49 -1.35 -9.44
C VAL A 18 11.20 -0.61 -9.16
N MET A 19 10.74 0.22 -10.11
CA MET A 19 9.48 0.94 -10.02
C MET A 19 8.46 0.36 -10.99
N TYR A 20 7.23 0.23 -10.52
CA TYR A 20 6.05 -0.05 -11.34
C TYR A 20 5.07 1.10 -11.19
N ILE A 21 4.60 1.65 -12.31
CA ILE A 21 3.62 2.72 -12.36
C ILE A 21 2.35 2.15 -13.00
N GLY A 22 1.21 2.37 -12.35
CA GLY A 22 -0.08 1.87 -12.81
C GLY A 22 -1.22 2.82 -12.51
N VAL A 23 -2.37 2.55 -13.13
CA VAL A 23 -3.68 3.13 -12.80
C VAL A 23 -4.63 2.05 -12.30
N THR A 24 -5.51 2.41 -11.37
CA THR A 24 -6.59 1.56 -10.87
C THR A 24 -7.77 2.40 -10.42
N ASN A 25 -8.98 1.85 -10.44
CA ASN A 25 -10.16 2.47 -9.83
C ASN A 25 -10.35 2.10 -8.35
N ASN A 26 -9.54 1.16 -7.85
CA ASN A 26 -9.54 0.74 -6.46
C ASN A 26 -8.10 0.39 -6.06
N LEU A 27 -7.48 1.27 -5.27
CA LEU A 27 -6.09 1.15 -4.87
C LEU A 27 -5.89 0.04 -3.85
N GLU A 28 -6.74 -0.07 -2.83
CA GLU A 28 -6.67 -1.13 -1.81
C GLU A 28 -6.72 -2.53 -2.43
N ARG A 29 -7.70 -2.77 -3.31
CA ARG A 29 -7.84 -4.05 -4.04
C ARG A 29 -6.58 -4.38 -4.82
N ARG A 30 -6.03 -3.39 -5.54
CA ARG A 30 -4.82 -3.59 -6.36
C ARG A 30 -3.60 -3.91 -5.50
N LEU A 31 -3.45 -3.25 -4.36
CA LEU A 31 -2.37 -3.56 -3.41
C LEU A 31 -2.52 -4.96 -2.84
N TYR A 32 -3.74 -5.36 -2.47
CA TYR A 32 -4.02 -6.72 -2.01
C TYR A 32 -3.65 -7.76 -3.08
N GLU A 33 -4.04 -7.54 -4.35
CA GLU A 33 -3.68 -8.38 -5.49
C GLU A 33 -2.14 -8.53 -5.64
N HIS A 34 -1.38 -7.44 -5.49
CA HIS A 34 0.08 -7.47 -5.57
C HIS A 34 0.75 -8.12 -4.36
N LYS A 35 0.33 -7.79 -3.13
CA LYS A 35 0.86 -8.37 -1.88
C LYS A 35 0.65 -9.88 -1.83
N ASN A 36 -0.51 -10.36 -2.25
CA ASN A 36 -0.85 -11.78 -2.29
C ASN A 36 -0.43 -12.48 -3.59
N LYS A 37 0.25 -11.77 -4.51
CA LYS A 37 0.77 -12.32 -5.78
C LYS A 37 -0.31 -13.00 -6.63
N LEU A 38 -1.54 -12.50 -6.56
CA LEU A 38 -2.72 -13.06 -7.21
C LEU A 38 -2.71 -12.81 -8.72
N VAL A 39 -2.04 -11.75 -9.16
CA VAL A 39 -1.81 -11.47 -10.57
C VAL A 39 -0.46 -12.07 -10.99
N LYS A 40 -0.51 -13.07 -11.88
CA LYS A 40 0.69 -13.65 -12.52
C LYS A 40 1.33 -12.57 -13.41
N GLY A 41 2.64 -12.33 -13.27
CA GLY A 41 3.35 -11.37 -14.12
C GLY A 41 4.59 -10.72 -13.48
N PHE A 42 5.05 -9.61 -14.08
CA PHE A 42 6.27 -8.86 -13.74
C PHE A 42 6.35 -8.47 -12.25
N THR A 43 5.24 -8.05 -11.65
CA THR A 43 5.18 -7.63 -10.24
C THR A 43 5.45 -8.78 -9.26
N LYS A 44 5.12 -10.03 -9.65
CA LYS A 44 5.43 -11.23 -8.86
C LYS A 44 6.92 -11.57 -8.91
N LYS A 45 7.57 -11.37 -10.06
CA LYS A 45 9.01 -11.64 -10.26
C LYS A 45 9.90 -10.73 -9.41
N TYR A 46 9.52 -9.45 -9.26
CA TYR A 46 10.34 -8.46 -8.55
C TYR A 46 9.82 -8.09 -7.15
N ASN A 47 8.78 -8.78 -6.66
CA ASN A 47 8.16 -8.52 -5.36
C ASN A 47 7.79 -7.04 -5.16
N LEU A 48 7.11 -6.45 -6.15
CA LEU A 48 6.72 -5.03 -6.14
C LEU A 48 5.44 -4.87 -5.31
N ASN A 49 5.60 -4.71 -4.00
CA ASN A 49 4.50 -4.69 -3.03
C ASN A 49 4.53 -3.48 -2.09
N LYS A 50 5.54 -2.61 -2.22
CA LYS A 50 5.72 -1.41 -1.40
C LYS A 50 5.12 -0.20 -2.10
N LEU A 51 4.03 0.35 -1.57
CA LEU A 51 3.42 1.57 -2.11
C LEU A 51 4.22 2.78 -1.66
N VAL A 52 4.80 3.52 -2.60
CA VAL A 52 5.63 4.69 -2.25
C VAL A 52 5.03 6.02 -2.69
N TYR A 53 4.03 5.99 -3.58
CA TYR A 53 3.38 7.19 -4.09
C TYR A 53 2.00 6.86 -4.68
N TYR A 54 1.04 7.78 -4.54
CA TYR A 54 -0.21 7.74 -5.29
C TYR A 54 -0.79 9.14 -5.52
N GLU A 55 -1.55 9.30 -6.60
CA GLU A 55 -2.37 10.48 -6.90
C GLU A 55 -3.82 10.03 -7.10
N HIS A 56 -4.80 10.86 -6.73
CA HIS A 56 -6.22 10.62 -6.96
C HIS A 56 -6.78 11.63 -7.97
N THR A 57 -7.70 11.15 -8.80
CA THR A 57 -8.49 12.00 -9.71
C THR A 57 -9.83 11.34 -10.01
N THR A 58 -10.81 12.15 -10.40
CA THR A 58 -12.12 11.69 -10.84
C THR A 58 -12.24 11.48 -12.34
N ASP A 59 -11.21 11.88 -13.10
CA ASP A 59 -11.17 11.79 -14.56
C ASP A 59 -10.18 10.70 -15.03
N VAL A 60 -10.69 9.71 -15.75
CA VAL A 60 -9.89 8.61 -16.30
C VAL A 60 -8.86 9.09 -17.32
N HIS A 61 -9.18 10.11 -18.12
CA HIS A 61 -8.28 10.66 -19.13
C HIS A 61 -7.08 11.34 -18.46
N VAL A 62 -7.34 12.10 -17.38
CA VAL A 62 -6.29 12.69 -16.55
C VAL A 62 -5.40 11.61 -15.95
N ALA A 63 -6.00 10.55 -15.38
CA ALA A 63 -5.25 9.43 -14.81
C ALA A 63 -4.33 8.74 -15.83
N LEU A 64 -4.86 8.43 -17.02
CA LEU A 64 -4.11 7.77 -18.09
C LEU A 64 -3.01 8.67 -18.69
N ALA A 65 -3.28 9.97 -18.87
CA ALA A 65 -2.30 10.92 -19.35
C ALA A 65 -1.14 11.06 -18.35
N ARG A 66 -1.46 11.18 -17.06
CA ARG A 66 -0.50 11.29 -15.97
C ARG A 66 0.37 10.03 -15.83
N GLU A 67 -0.23 8.85 -15.92
CA GLU A 67 0.51 7.59 -15.92
C GLU A 67 1.51 7.51 -17.08
N LYS A 68 1.08 7.85 -18.30
CA LYS A 68 1.95 7.90 -19.50
C LYS A 68 3.09 8.90 -19.33
N GLU A 69 2.80 10.06 -18.76
CA GLU A 69 3.78 11.10 -18.50
C GLU A 69 4.87 10.60 -17.53
N ILE A 70 4.47 10.08 -16.37
CA ILE A 70 5.39 9.58 -15.35
C ILE A 70 6.22 8.42 -15.90
N LYS A 71 5.62 7.50 -16.67
CA LYS A 71 6.34 6.36 -17.28
C LYS A 71 7.52 6.82 -18.14
N LYS A 72 7.38 7.92 -18.89
CA LYS A 72 8.42 8.49 -19.77
C LYS A 72 9.54 9.22 -19.02
N TRP A 73 9.37 9.56 -17.74
CA TRP A 73 10.38 10.29 -16.99
C TRP A 73 11.64 9.46 -16.70
N ARG A 74 12.77 10.16 -16.59
CA ARG A 74 14.02 9.60 -16.05
C ARG A 74 13.82 9.18 -14.59
N ARG A 75 14.64 8.23 -14.11
CA ARG A 75 14.55 7.68 -12.76
C ARG A 75 14.65 8.75 -11.67
N GLU A 76 15.54 9.72 -11.85
CA GLU A 76 15.73 10.83 -10.90
C GLU A 76 14.44 11.66 -10.70
N LYS A 77 13.78 12.05 -11.79
CA LYS A 77 12.51 12.81 -11.70
C LYS A 77 11.40 12.01 -11.02
N LYS A 78 11.37 10.69 -11.23
CA LYS A 78 10.45 9.78 -10.51
C LYS A 78 10.77 9.72 -9.02
N ASN A 79 12.05 9.69 -8.64
CA ASN A 79 12.45 9.73 -7.24
C ASN A 79 12.04 11.04 -6.57
N ASN A 80 12.26 12.17 -7.25
CA ASN A 80 11.86 13.47 -6.73
C ASN A 80 10.35 13.56 -6.53
N LEU A 81 9.55 12.99 -7.44
CA LEU A 81 8.10 12.87 -7.27
C LEU A 81 7.71 12.04 -6.03
N VAL A 82 8.38 10.91 -5.79
CA VAL A 82 8.13 10.12 -4.58
C VAL A 82 8.45 10.94 -3.33
N VAL A 83 9.59 11.63 -3.33
CA VAL A 83 10.05 12.43 -2.19
C VAL A 83 9.10 13.57 -1.85
N THR A 84 8.35 14.14 -2.81
CA THR A 84 7.39 15.21 -2.49
C THR A 84 6.25 14.76 -1.56
N MET A 85 5.91 13.46 -1.58
CA MET A 85 4.86 12.88 -0.74
C MET A 85 5.42 12.00 0.38
N ASN A 86 6.53 11.30 0.11
CA ASN A 86 7.07 10.24 0.95
C ASN A 86 8.60 10.34 1.02
N PRO A 87 9.14 11.32 1.75
CA PRO A 87 10.59 11.57 1.84
C PRO A 87 11.38 10.36 2.37
N GLU A 88 10.76 9.59 3.28
CA GLU A 88 11.37 8.43 3.91
C GLU A 88 11.20 7.13 3.10
N TRP A 89 10.50 7.20 1.96
CA TRP A 89 10.19 6.04 1.13
C TRP A 89 9.54 4.91 1.93
N LYS A 90 8.65 5.23 2.88
CA LYS A 90 7.90 4.23 3.64
C LYS A 90 6.86 3.55 2.76
N ASP A 91 6.38 2.37 3.19
CA ASP A 91 5.21 1.77 2.55
C ASP A 91 3.95 2.48 3.03
N LEU A 92 3.40 3.37 2.21
CA LEU A 92 2.22 4.17 2.53
C LEU A 92 0.96 3.30 2.78
N SER A 93 0.97 2.04 2.34
CA SER A 93 -0.15 1.14 2.57
C SER A 93 -0.19 0.54 3.97
N LEU A 94 0.87 0.69 4.76
CA LEU A 94 0.91 0.21 6.15
C LEU A 94 0.02 1.07 7.05
N ASP A 95 -0.02 2.38 6.81
CA ASP A 95 -0.81 3.31 7.62
C ASP A 95 -2.32 3.01 7.50
N TRP A 96 -2.78 2.56 6.34
CA TRP A 96 -4.19 2.17 6.12
C TRP A 96 -4.59 0.90 6.86
N GLN A 97 -3.62 0.04 7.20
CA GLN A 97 -3.90 -1.16 7.97
C GLN A 97 -4.06 -0.83 9.46
N VAL A 98 -3.38 0.21 9.95
CA VAL A 98 -3.48 0.65 11.35
C VAL A 98 -4.88 1.21 11.64
N GLU A 99 -5.47 1.96 10.72
CA GLU A 99 -6.84 2.48 10.88
C GLU A 99 -7.90 1.37 10.98
N LYS A 100 -7.71 0.25 10.28
CA LYS A 100 -8.64 -0.91 10.33
C LYS A 100 -8.46 -1.79 11.57
N ILE A 101 -7.40 -1.60 12.35
CA ILE A 101 -7.07 -2.41 13.53
C ILE A 101 -7.35 -1.64 14.84
N SER A 102 -7.72 -0.37 14.81
CA SER A 102 -8.14 0.36 16.02
C SER A 102 -9.35 -0.31 16.68
N PRO A 103 -9.18 -0.98 17.85
CA PRO A 103 -10.32 -1.51 18.57
C PRO A 103 -10.96 -0.35 19.32
N VAL A 104 -12.23 -0.08 19.00
CA VAL A 104 -13.11 0.63 19.92
C VAL A 104 -13.04 -0.07 21.28
N GLY A 105 -12.63 0.67 22.32
CA GLY A 105 -12.89 0.40 23.73
C GLY A 105 -12.31 -0.88 24.32
N ARG A 106 -11.10 -0.82 24.88
CA ARG A 106 -10.70 -1.73 25.97
C ARG A 106 -11.36 -1.27 27.27
N ASN A 107 -12.40 -1.98 27.71
CA ASN A 107 -12.84 -2.05 29.11
C ASN A 107 -13.31 -3.47 29.41
N ASP A 108 -12.40 -4.44 29.35
CA ASP A 108 -12.56 -5.71 30.05
C ASP A 108 -11.17 -6.16 30.53
N LYS A 109 -10.97 -6.10 31.85
CA LYS A 109 -9.81 -6.69 32.51
C LYS A 109 -9.99 -8.21 32.51
N PRO A 110 -9.02 -9.02 32.06
CA PRO A 110 -9.03 -10.43 32.42
C PRO A 110 -8.61 -10.58 33.88
N ASN A 111 -9.50 -11.16 34.68
CA ASN A 111 -9.21 -11.70 36.00
C ASN A 111 -8.19 -12.83 35.86
N THR A 112 -6.93 -12.59 36.25
CA THR A 112 -5.93 -13.63 36.42
C THR A 112 -5.88 -14.00 37.90
N SER A 113 -6.59 -15.07 38.26
CA SER A 113 -6.40 -15.76 39.53
C SER A 113 -6.59 -17.26 39.35
N VAL A 114 -5.59 -17.95 38.80
CA VAL A 114 -5.25 -19.31 39.23
C VAL A 114 -3.74 -19.53 39.08
N ILE A 115 -3.02 -19.35 40.19
CA ILE A 115 -1.76 -20.02 40.46
C ILE A 115 -2.11 -21.12 41.46
N SER A 116 -1.89 -22.38 41.10
CA SER A 116 -0.96 -23.26 41.83
C SER A 116 -1.03 -24.69 41.31
N LYS A 117 0.17 -25.20 41.13
CA LYS A 117 0.52 -26.58 40.85
C LYS A 117 0.80 -27.21 42.21
N GLU A 118 0.15 -28.32 42.56
CA GLU A 118 0.66 -29.19 43.62
C GLU A 118 0.34 -30.66 43.34
N ARG A 119 1.36 -31.47 43.59
CA ARG A 119 1.43 -32.93 43.51
C ARG A 119 0.87 -33.51 44.81
N SER A 120 0.27 -34.71 44.75
CA SER A 120 0.53 -35.89 45.61
C SER A 120 -0.73 -36.76 45.75
N ASP A 121 -0.72 -37.93 45.12
CA ASP A 121 -0.76 -39.27 45.77
C ASP A 121 -0.90 -40.37 44.69
#